data_AF-A0A7D7ZLW9-F1
#
_entry.id   AF-A0A7D7ZLW9-F1
#
_cell.length_a   1.000
_cell.length_b   1.000
_cell.length_c   1.000
_cell.angle_alpha   90.00
_cell.angle_beta   90.00
_cell.angle_gamma   90.00
#
_symmetry.space_group_name_H-M   'P 1'
#
loop_
_entity.id
_entity.type
_entity.pdbx_description
1 polymer ?
#
loop_
_entity_poly.entity_id
_entity_poly.type
_entity_poly.pdbx_seq_one_letter_code
_entity_poly.pdbx_strand_id
1 'polypeptide(L)'
;MKHSIDKQGKNGKDKHVSIDSTPQEKNITYPTGSKLAKKIIDRCVKKAKKSRITLRRSYKRTSKQLLRDTYNATHPKRRKKASAAKRKLKTIAGRLVRELERKLPEGDYAKELELYKKVLAQEQNSKNKIYSLHEPEVYCMSKGKAHKKYEYGCKASVVLTQNTEVIVVAMTFKTNVYDGHTLPKVLEQVGRLTNKATKTATVDRGIKASKLLVIHKY
;
A
#
# COMPACT_ATOMS: atom_id res chain seq x y z
N MET A 1 7.36 4.06 -27.84
CA MET A 1 7.94 4.90 -26.77
C MET A 1 9.40 4.46 -26.62
N LYS A 2 10.41 5.30 -26.91
CA LYS A 2 11.83 4.92 -26.74
C LYS A 2 12.17 4.85 -25.25
N HIS A 3 12.73 3.75 -24.77
CA HIS A 3 13.12 3.57 -23.39
C HIS A 3 14.41 4.37 -23.07
N SER A 4 14.66 4.70 -21.80
CA SER A 4 15.88 5.42 -21.38
C SER A 4 17.16 4.73 -21.88
N ILE A 5 17.12 3.39 -21.90
CA ILE A 5 18.18 2.51 -22.41
C ILE A 5 18.52 2.82 -23.88
N ASP A 6 17.50 3.13 -24.70
CA ASP A 6 17.68 3.45 -26.13
C ASP A 6 18.43 4.77 -26.35
N LYS A 7 18.37 5.68 -25.36
CA LYS A 7 19.12 6.95 -25.37
C LYS A 7 20.56 6.78 -24.92
N GLN A 8 20.88 5.72 -24.18
CA GLN A 8 22.18 5.47 -23.56
C GLN A 8 23.06 4.47 -24.35
N GLY A 9 22.61 4.03 -25.52
CA GLY A 9 23.44 3.30 -26.49
C GLY A 9 24.08 2.02 -25.94
N LYS A 10 25.43 1.94 -25.94
CA LYS A 10 26.19 0.79 -25.43
C LYS A 10 26.16 0.69 -23.90
N ASN A 11 26.05 1.83 -23.20
CA ASN A 11 26.12 1.90 -21.74
C ASN A 11 24.92 1.20 -21.10
N GLY A 12 23.72 1.35 -21.66
CA GLY A 12 22.52 0.64 -21.20
C GLY A 12 22.48 -0.87 -21.51
N LYS A 13 23.52 -1.43 -22.13
CA LYS A 13 23.58 -2.83 -22.58
C LYS A 13 24.62 -3.69 -21.84
N ASP A 14 25.10 -3.22 -20.69
CA ASP A 14 25.97 -3.97 -19.79
C ASP A 14 25.29 -5.29 -19.36
N LYS A 15 26.06 -6.38 -19.33
CA LYS A 15 25.58 -7.70 -18.91
C LYS A 15 25.65 -7.89 -17.39
N HIS A 16 26.28 -6.95 -16.69
CA HIS A 16 26.48 -6.93 -15.25
C HIS A 16 25.61 -5.84 -14.64
N VAL A 17 24.74 -6.22 -13.70
CA VAL A 17 23.78 -5.29 -13.10
C VAL A 17 23.86 -5.28 -11.58
N SER A 18 23.48 -4.15 -10.98
CA SER A 18 23.23 -4.01 -9.55
C SER A 18 21.73 -3.82 -9.35
N ILE A 19 21.13 -4.57 -8.43
CA ILE A 19 19.71 -4.56 -8.16
C ILE A 19 19.51 -4.16 -6.70
N ASP A 20 18.82 -3.04 -6.51
CA ASP A 20 18.39 -2.57 -5.19
C ASP A 20 16.86 -2.60 -5.09
N SER A 21 16.37 -2.86 -3.88
CA SER A 21 14.94 -2.87 -3.55
C SER A 21 14.67 -1.87 -2.44
N THR A 22 13.81 -0.89 -2.72
CA THR A 22 13.52 0.21 -1.81
C THR A 22 12.02 0.35 -1.53
N PRO A 23 11.61 0.56 -0.27
CA PRO A 23 10.27 1.04 0.06
C PRO A 23 10.01 2.42 -0.56
N GLN A 24 9.05 2.51 -1.48
CA GLN A 24 8.52 3.77 -1.96
C GLN A 24 7.28 4.15 -1.14
N GLU A 25 7.46 5.04 -0.16
CA GLU A 25 6.36 5.58 0.64
C GLU A 25 5.34 6.30 -0.25
N LYS A 26 4.07 6.01 0.00
CA LYS A 26 2.97 6.71 -0.66
C LYS A 26 2.47 7.82 0.25
N ASN A 27 2.00 8.91 -0.36
CA ASN A 27 1.43 10.04 0.36
C ASN A 27 0.06 9.68 0.95
N ILE A 28 0.07 8.88 2.02
CA ILE A 28 -1.13 8.49 2.75
C ILE A 28 -1.06 8.98 4.19
N THR A 29 -2.21 9.36 4.74
CA THR A 29 -2.31 9.60 6.17
C THR A 29 -2.02 8.31 6.94
N TYR A 30 -1.30 8.41 8.08
CA TYR A 30 -1.04 7.26 8.95
C TYR A 30 -2.32 6.41 9.20
N PRO A 31 -2.32 5.14 8.78
CA PRO A 31 -3.55 4.38 8.54
C PRO A 31 -4.02 3.64 9.79
N THR A 32 -4.83 4.30 10.61
CA THR A 32 -5.50 3.65 11.75
C THR A 32 -6.90 3.18 11.36
N GLY A 33 -7.37 2.07 11.95
CA GLY A 33 -8.74 1.58 11.74
C GLY A 33 -9.80 2.65 12.05
N SER A 34 -9.60 3.48 13.08
CA SER A 34 -10.49 4.60 13.40
C SER A 34 -10.53 5.66 12.29
N LYS A 35 -9.37 6.03 11.75
CA LYS A 35 -9.27 7.01 10.66
C LYS A 35 -9.91 6.47 9.38
N LEU A 36 -9.70 5.19 9.07
CA LEU A 36 -10.33 4.52 7.94
C LEU A 36 -11.86 4.50 8.09
N ALA A 37 -12.38 4.04 9.22
CA ALA A 37 -13.82 4.05 9.49
C ALA A 37 -14.41 5.46 9.39
N LYS A 38 -13.73 6.49 9.92
CA LYS A 38 -14.15 7.89 9.78
C LYS A 38 -14.15 8.35 8.32
N LYS A 39 -13.12 8.02 7.53
CA LYS A 39 -13.06 8.34 6.09
C LYS A 39 -14.20 7.65 5.33
N ILE A 40 -14.55 6.40 5.68
CA ILE A 40 -15.71 5.70 5.12
C ILE A 40 -17.00 6.48 5.41
N ILE A 41 -17.22 6.90 6.66
CA ILE A 41 -18.39 7.71 7.06
C ILE A 41 -18.48 8.98 6.21
N ASP A 42 -17.39 9.75 6.11
CA ASP A 42 -17.38 11.00 5.34
C ASP A 42 -17.68 10.76 3.85
N ARG A 43 -17.09 9.71 3.27
CA ARG A 43 -17.32 9.33 1.87
C ARG A 43 -18.76 8.86 1.63
N CYS A 44 -19.34 8.10 2.55
CA CYS A 44 -20.74 7.69 2.48
C CYS A 44 -21.67 8.91 2.48
N VAL A 45 -21.46 9.86 3.40
CA VAL A 45 -22.26 11.10 3.45
C VAL A 45 -22.10 11.91 2.15
N LYS A 46 -20.89 12.00 1.60
CA LYS A 46 -20.64 12.69 0.33
C LYS A 46 -21.37 12.02 -0.84
N LYS A 47 -21.33 10.67 -0.92
CA LYS A 47 -22.02 9.89 -1.96
C LYS A 47 -23.54 10.00 -1.85
N ALA A 48 -24.08 9.94 -0.63
CA ALA A 48 -25.51 10.13 -0.39
C ALA A 48 -25.97 11.50 -0.90
N LYS A 49 -25.23 12.58 -0.58
CA LYS A 49 -25.53 13.92 -1.07
C LYS A 49 -25.46 14.01 -2.60
N LYS A 50 -24.41 13.44 -3.22
CA LYS A 50 -24.24 13.42 -4.69
C LYS A 50 -25.40 12.71 -5.38
N SER A 51 -25.90 11.63 -4.78
CA SER A 51 -26.96 10.79 -5.33
C SER A 51 -28.36 11.22 -4.85
N ARG A 52 -28.48 12.38 -4.19
CA ARG A 52 -29.73 12.92 -3.64
C ARG A 52 -30.48 11.96 -2.70
N ILE A 53 -29.74 11.10 -2.00
CA ILE A 53 -30.27 10.15 -1.02
C ILE A 53 -30.34 10.79 0.36
N THR A 54 -31.53 10.79 0.96
CA THR A 54 -31.73 11.19 2.35
C THR A 54 -31.27 10.07 3.29
N LEU A 55 -30.21 10.33 4.08
CA LEU A 55 -29.73 9.42 5.12
C LEU A 55 -30.54 9.60 6.41
N ARG A 56 -30.81 8.51 7.13
CA ARG A 56 -31.48 8.55 8.45
C ARG A 56 -30.73 9.45 9.43
N ARG A 57 -29.39 9.36 9.44
CA ARG A 57 -28.49 10.25 10.20
C ARG A 57 -27.15 10.35 9.48
N SER A 58 -26.59 11.56 9.38
CA SER A 58 -25.28 11.78 8.74
C SER A 58 -24.08 11.45 9.64
N TYR A 59 -24.26 11.51 10.96
CA TYR A 59 -23.20 11.31 11.97
C TYR A 59 -21.97 12.23 11.86
N LYS A 60 -22.00 13.28 11.02
CA LYS A 60 -20.83 14.14 10.73
C LYS A 60 -20.16 14.73 11.98
N ARG A 61 -20.96 15.20 12.95
CA ARG A 61 -20.46 15.74 14.23
C ARG A 61 -19.98 14.61 15.16
N THR A 62 -20.77 13.55 15.28
CA THR A 62 -20.48 12.40 16.14
C THR A 62 -19.20 11.69 15.72
N SER A 63 -18.99 11.42 14.43
CA SER A 63 -17.80 10.73 13.93
C SER A 63 -16.52 11.54 14.17
N LYS A 64 -16.60 12.87 14.06
CA LYS A 64 -15.49 13.78 14.39
C LYS A 64 -15.09 13.66 15.86
N GLN A 65 -16.06 13.69 16.78
CA GLN A 65 -15.78 13.57 18.21
C GLN A 65 -15.24 12.18 18.57
N LEU A 66 -15.87 11.11 18.04
CA LEU A 66 -15.40 9.75 18.27
C LEU A 66 -13.95 9.55 17.79
N LEU A 67 -13.57 10.13 16.65
CA LEU A 67 -12.18 10.06 16.17
C LEU A 67 -11.21 10.71 17.17
N ARG A 68 -11.57 11.87 17.74
CA ARG A 68 -10.78 12.53 18.80
C ARG A 68 -10.68 11.67 20.05
N ASP A 69 -11.77 11.02 20.44
CA ASP A 69 -11.79 10.12 21.60
C ASP A 69 -10.94 8.86 21.40
N THR A 70 -10.53 8.53 20.17
CA THR A 70 -9.57 7.44 19.92
C THR A 70 -8.11 7.80 20.19
N TYR A 71 -7.82 9.07 20.53
CA TYR A 71 -6.47 9.54 20.80
C TYR A 71 -5.87 8.93 22.08
N ASN A 72 -4.55 8.67 22.03
CA ASN A 72 -3.76 8.11 23.13
C ASN A 72 -4.40 6.86 23.77
N ALA A 73 -4.75 5.90 22.91
CA ALA A 73 -5.42 4.67 23.32
C ALA A 73 -4.55 3.72 24.18
N THR A 74 -3.25 3.99 24.27
CA THR A 74 -2.30 3.26 25.12
C THR A 74 -2.37 3.70 26.58
N HIS A 75 -2.82 4.93 26.87
CA HIS A 75 -2.92 5.44 28.24
C HIS A 75 -3.99 4.68 29.05
N PRO A 76 -3.68 4.18 30.26
CA PRO A 76 -4.61 3.34 31.06
C PRO A 76 -6.00 3.96 31.24
N LYS A 77 -6.05 5.24 31.65
CA LYS A 77 -7.32 5.97 31.84
C LYS A 77 -8.13 6.20 30.55
N ARG A 78 -7.49 6.21 29.36
CA ARG A 78 -8.15 6.48 28.08
C ARG A 78 -8.47 5.23 27.28
N ARG A 79 -7.81 4.10 27.56
CA ARG A 79 -7.94 2.83 26.83
C ARG A 79 -9.40 2.40 26.66
N LYS A 80 -10.19 2.41 27.75
CA LYS A 80 -11.62 2.04 27.72
C LYS A 80 -12.43 2.97 26.80
N LYS A 81 -12.28 4.28 26.97
CA LYS A 81 -12.96 5.30 26.15
C LYS A 81 -12.59 5.18 24.66
N ALA A 82 -11.30 5.04 24.37
CA ALA A 82 -10.80 4.90 23.01
C ALA A 82 -11.30 3.61 22.33
N SER A 83 -11.37 2.50 23.05
CA SER A 83 -11.92 1.23 22.54
C SER A 83 -13.40 1.34 22.23
N ALA A 84 -14.20 1.95 23.12
CA ALA A 84 -15.61 2.21 22.88
C ALA A 84 -15.83 3.13 21.66
N ALA A 85 -15.02 4.19 21.53
CA ALA A 85 -15.09 5.10 20.39
C ALA A 85 -14.72 4.41 19.06
N LYS A 86 -13.68 3.57 19.05
CA LYS A 86 -13.30 2.72 17.90
C LYS A 86 -14.46 1.83 17.46
N ARG A 87 -15.06 1.10 18.39
CA ARG A 87 -16.23 0.25 18.14
C ARG A 87 -17.39 1.06 17.55
N LYS A 88 -17.71 2.20 18.15
CA LYS A 88 -18.81 3.06 17.70
C LYS A 88 -18.58 3.60 16.29
N LEU A 89 -17.35 4.02 15.95
CA LEU A 89 -16.99 4.42 14.58
C LEU A 89 -17.22 3.29 13.58
N LYS A 90 -16.75 2.07 13.90
CA LYS A 90 -16.94 0.88 13.05
C LYS A 90 -18.43 0.59 12.83
N THR A 91 -19.24 0.65 13.89
CA THR A 91 -20.70 0.46 13.80
C THR A 91 -21.37 1.53 12.93
N ILE A 92 -21.02 2.81 13.10
CA ILE A 92 -21.59 3.89 12.29
C ILE A 92 -21.19 3.76 10.82
N ALA A 93 -19.92 3.46 10.53
CA ALA A 93 -19.45 3.25 9.17
C ALA A 93 -20.22 2.10 8.50
N GLY A 94 -20.32 0.94 9.16
CA GLY A 94 -21.07 -0.19 8.62
C GLY A 94 -22.57 0.08 8.45
N ARG A 95 -23.17 0.88 9.33
CA ARG A 95 -24.57 1.31 9.17
C ARG A 95 -24.76 2.16 7.91
N LEU A 96 -23.89 3.14 7.67
CA LEU A 96 -23.98 4.01 6.50
C LEU A 96 -23.71 3.26 5.20
N VAL A 97 -22.76 2.33 5.18
CA VAL A 97 -22.51 1.46 4.01
C VAL A 97 -23.77 0.67 3.66
N ARG A 98 -24.38 -0.02 4.63
CA ARG A 98 -25.63 -0.79 4.41
C ARG A 98 -26.83 0.08 4.06
N GLU A 99 -26.88 1.31 4.58
CA GLU A 99 -27.96 2.24 4.22
C GLU A 99 -27.82 2.71 2.77
N LEU A 100 -26.59 3.00 2.31
CA LEU A 100 -26.34 3.36 0.92
C LEU A 100 -26.62 2.21 -0.02
N GLU A 101 -26.15 1.00 0.29
CA GLU A 101 -26.38 -0.18 -0.55
C GLU A 101 -27.87 -0.49 -0.76
N ARG A 102 -28.73 -0.18 0.23
CA ARG A 102 -30.18 -0.37 0.10
C ARG A 102 -30.90 0.73 -0.66
N LYS A 103 -30.30 1.91 -0.76
CA LYS A 103 -30.95 3.11 -1.34
C LYS A 103 -30.37 3.52 -2.70
N LEU A 104 -29.17 3.04 -3.03
CA LEU A 104 -28.56 3.27 -4.33
C LEU A 104 -29.17 2.33 -5.37
N PRO A 105 -29.28 2.78 -6.64
CA PRO A 105 -29.54 1.89 -7.76
C PRO A 105 -28.52 0.75 -7.83
N GLU A 106 -28.90 -0.33 -8.48
CA GLU A 106 -28.01 -1.47 -8.66
C GLU A 106 -26.73 -1.07 -9.43
N GLY A 107 -25.58 -1.54 -8.95
CA GLY A 107 -24.26 -1.24 -9.54
C GLY A 107 -23.62 0.08 -9.10
N ASP A 108 -24.38 1.04 -8.57
CA ASP A 108 -23.85 2.35 -8.17
C ASP A 108 -22.84 2.23 -7.02
N TYR A 109 -21.61 2.69 -7.28
CA TYR A 109 -20.50 2.67 -6.33
C TYR A 109 -20.16 1.28 -5.77
N ALA A 110 -20.58 0.19 -6.43
CA ALA A 110 -20.46 -1.18 -5.93
C ALA A 110 -19.02 -1.53 -5.49
N LYS A 111 -18.02 -1.25 -6.34
CA LYS A 111 -16.60 -1.50 -6.05
C LYS A 111 -16.11 -0.80 -4.79
N GLU A 112 -16.59 0.42 -4.53
CA GLU A 112 -16.14 1.21 -3.39
C GLU A 112 -16.85 0.80 -2.11
N LEU A 113 -18.14 0.44 -2.18
CA LEU A 113 -18.88 -0.12 -1.06
C LEU A 113 -18.31 -1.48 -0.65
N GLU A 114 -17.92 -2.31 -1.62
CA GLU A 114 -17.20 -3.56 -1.39
C GLU A 114 -15.84 -3.30 -0.71
N LEU A 115 -15.09 -2.30 -1.17
CA LEU A 115 -13.84 -1.88 -0.52
C LEU A 115 -14.09 -1.45 0.95
N TYR A 116 -15.16 -0.70 1.21
CA TYR A 116 -15.51 -0.27 2.57
C TYR A 116 -15.88 -1.46 3.45
N LYS A 117 -16.64 -2.43 2.93
CA LYS A 117 -16.94 -3.68 3.61
C LYS A 117 -15.67 -4.45 3.98
N LYS A 118 -14.74 -4.62 3.03
CA LYS A 118 -13.43 -5.27 3.27
C LYS A 118 -12.67 -4.57 4.40
N VAL A 119 -12.57 -3.24 4.35
CA VAL A 119 -11.90 -2.44 5.40
C VAL A 119 -12.56 -2.61 6.76
N LEU A 120 -13.89 -2.64 6.81
CA LEU A 120 -14.63 -2.83 8.07
C LEU A 120 -14.55 -4.28 8.57
N ALA A 121 -14.37 -5.26 7.70
CA ALA A 121 -14.22 -6.66 8.10
C ALA A 121 -12.82 -6.98 8.66
N GLN A 122 -11.80 -6.18 8.34
CA GLN A 122 -10.43 -6.40 8.82
C GLN A 122 -10.32 -6.45 10.35
N GLU A 123 -9.48 -7.37 10.82
CA GLU A 123 -9.12 -7.60 12.22
C GLU A 123 -7.61 -7.38 12.45
N GLN A 124 -7.14 -7.63 13.68
CA GLN A 124 -5.73 -7.45 14.03
C GLN A 124 -4.79 -8.39 13.26
N ASN A 125 -5.23 -9.61 12.93
CA ASN A 125 -4.39 -10.62 12.29
C ASN A 125 -4.75 -10.88 10.82
N SER A 126 -5.62 -10.06 10.22
CA SER A 126 -5.95 -10.19 8.80
C SER A 126 -4.71 -10.00 7.93
N LYS A 127 -4.54 -10.89 6.94
CA LYS A 127 -3.56 -10.75 5.87
C LYS A 127 -4.04 -9.71 4.85
N ASN A 128 -3.12 -9.12 4.08
CA ASN A 128 -3.42 -8.19 2.98
C ASN A 128 -4.36 -7.03 3.37
N LYS A 129 -4.04 -6.37 4.48
CA LYS A 129 -4.85 -5.26 5.01
C LYS A 129 -4.85 -4.06 4.07
N ILE A 130 -6.01 -3.44 3.92
CA ILE A 130 -6.14 -2.16 3.24
C ILE A 130 -5.77 -1.05 4.23
N TYR A 131 -4.72 -0.32 3.91
CA TYR A 131 -4.24 0.83 4.70
C TYR A 131 -4.78 2.16 4.19
N SER A 132 -5.23 2.22 2.94
CA SER A 132 -5.73 3.45 2.32
C SER A 132 -6.94 3.19 1.44
N LEU A 133 -7.97 4.04 1.56
CA LEU A 133 -9.17 3.97 0.69
C LEU A 133 -8.96 4.58 -0.69
N HIS A 134 -7.88 5.32 -0.93
CA HIS A 134 -7.55 5.89 -2.25
C HIS A 134 -6.39 5.17 -2.92
N GLU A 135 -5.59 4.44 -2.15
CA GLU A 135 -4.46 3.64 -2.63
C GLU A 135 -4.54 2.24 -1.99
N PRO A 136 -5.48 1.38 -2.40
CA PRO A 136 -5.71 0.08 -1.73
C PRO A 136 -4.55 -0.90 -1.86
N GLU A 137 -3.67 -0.70 -2.86
CA GLU A 137 -2.48 -1.54 -3.11
C GLU A 137 -1.33 -1.22 -2.13
N VAL A 138 -1.42 -0.14 -1.34
CA VAL A 138 -0.40 0.19 -0.32
C VAL A 138 -0.38 -0.87 0.77
N TYR A 139 0.81 -1.38 1.07
CA TYR A 139 1.04 -2.29 2.19
C TYR A 139 2.00 -1.71 3.21
N CYS A 140 1.99 -2.33 4.39
CA CYS A 140 2.84 -1.98 5.51
C CYS A 140 4.16 -2.76 5.43
N MET A 141 5.28 -2.06 5.61
CA MET A 141 6.61 -2.61 5.75
C MET A 141 7.14 -2.23 7.13
N SER A 142 7.51 -3.22 7.93
CA SER A 142 8.10 -2.98 9.24
C SER A 142 9.51 -2.43 9.07
N LYS A 143 9.79 -1.30 9.72
CA LYS A 143 11.13 -0.77 9.90
C LYS A 143 11.63 -1.21 11.26
N GLY A 144 12.82 -1.82 11.30
CA GLY A 144 13.51 -2.20 12.54
C GLY A 144 14.00 -1.00 13.38
N LYS A 145 13.40 0.18 13.22
CA LYS A 145 13.78 1.43 13.87
C LYS A 145 12.74 1.80 14.93
N ALA A 146 13.20 2.21 16.12
CA ALA A 146 12.33 2.56 17.24
C ALA A 146 11.40 3.77 16.94
N HIS A 147 11.94 4.81 16.28
CA HIS A 147 11.24 6.07 16.01
C HIS A 147 10.31 6.02 14.78
N LYS A 148 10.48 5.03 13.90
CA LYS A 148 9.61 4.80 12.73
C LYS A 148 9.48 3.29 12.52
N LYS A 149 8.44 2.70 13.14
CA LYS A 149 8.22 1.25 13.14
C LYS A 149 7.66 0.71 11.83
N TYR A 150 6.98 1.55 11.06
CA TYR A 150 6.28 1.14 9.84
C TYR A 150 6.39 2.20 8.75
N GLU A 151 6.53 1.73 7.51
CA GLU A 151 6.39 2.50 6.29
C GLU A 151 5.20 1.97 5.49
N TYR A 152 4.48 2.87 4.83
CA TYR A 152 3.30 2.51 4.05
C TYR A 152 3.51 2.93 2.61
N GLY A 153 3.64 1.95 1.74
CA GLY A 153 3.94 2.22 0.35
C GLY A 153 3.87 0.97 -0.50
N CYS A 154 4.57 1.03 -1.62
CA CYS A 154 4.90 -0.13 -2.42
C CYS A 154 6.42 -0.31 -2.41
N LYS A 155 6.86 -1.52 -2.67
CA LYS A 155 8.27 -1.82 -2.91
C LYS A 155 8.57 -1.52 -4.37
N ALA A 156 9.65 -0.80 -4.59
CA ALA A 156 10.23 -0.60 -5.90
C ALA A 156 11.55 -1.38 -5.99
N SER A 157 11.86 -1.89 -7.17
CA SER A 157 13.20 -2.37 -7.50
C SER A 157 13.76 -1.52 -8.63
N VAL A 158 15.00 -1.09 -8.44
CA VAL A 158 15.78 -0.31 -9.39
C VAL A 158 16.98 -1.15 -9.80
N VAL A 159 17.26 -1.18 -11.10
CA VAL A 159 18.38 -1.91 -11.67
C VAL A 159 19.29 -0.94 -12.39
N LEU A 160 20.57 -0.98 -12.02
CA LEU A 160 21.64 -0.17 -12.57
C LEU A 160 22.64 -1.08 -13.29
N THR A 161 23.21 -0.61 -14.40
CA THR A 161 24.41 -1.24 -14.97
C THR A 161 25.60 -1.01 -14.05
N GLN A 162 26.49 -1.99 -13.86
CA GLN A 162 27.61 -1.85 -12.94
C GLN A 162 28.67 -0.85 -13.40
N ASN A 163 28.97 -0.80 -14.70
CA ASN A 163 30.07 0.04 -15.19
C ASN A 163 29.65 1.49 -15.45
N THR A 164 28.38 1.72 -15.79
CA THR A 164 27.90 3.03 -16.26
C THR A 164 26.78 3.63 -15.43
N GLU A 165 26.33 2.92 -14.39
CA GLU A 165 25.27 3.37 -13.46
C GLU A 165 23.97 3.82 -14.15
N VAL A 166 23.72 3.33 -15.37
CA VAL A 166 22.50 3.61 -16.12
C VAL A 166 21.35 2.81 -15.52
N ILE A 167 20.26 3.49 -15.16
CA ILE A 167 19.00 2.83 -14.77
C ILE A 167 18.40 2.13 -15.99
N VAL A 168 18.41 0.80 -15.97
CA VAL A 168 17.84 -0.04 -17.03
C VAL A 168 16.43 -0.52 -16.70
N VAL A 169 16.12 -0.70 -15.42
CA VAL A 169 14.78 -1.11 -14.97
C VAL A 169 14.41 -0.31 -13.72
N ALA A 170 13.16 0.14 -13.69
CA ALA A 170 12.48 0.51 -12.46
C ALA A 170 11.11 -0.18 -12.47
N MET A 171 10.81 -0.96 -11.43
CA MET A 171 9.53 -1.66 -11.30
C MET A 171 9.00 -1.61 -9.88
N THR A 172 7.68 -1.77 -9.72
CA THR A 172 7.04 -1.82 -8.40
C THR A 172 6.27 -3.12 -8.20
N PHE A 173 6.14 -3.54 -6.96
CA PHE A 173 5.42 -4.76 -6.57
C PHE A 173 4.14 -4.41 -5.83
N LYS A 174 3.02 -4.96 -6.32
CA LYS A 174 1.68 -4.75 -5.76
C LYS A 174 1.47 -5.36 -4.37
N THR A 175 2.27 -6.37 -4.02
CA THR A 175 2.18 -7.08 -2.74
C THR A 175 3.50 -7.03 -2.01
N ASN A 176 3.46 -7.12 -0.68
CA ASN A 176 4.66 -7.20 0.16
C ASN A 176 5.32 -8.58 0.01
N VAL A 177 6.09 -8.76 -1.06
CA VAL A 177 6.85 -9.98 -1.33
C VAL A 177 8.27 -9.81 -0.82
N TYR A 178 8.86 -10.87 -0.27
CA TYR A 178 10.28 -10.89 0.10
C TYR A 178 11.18 -10.59 -1.12
N ASP A 179 12.23 -9.79 -0.93
CA ASP A 179 13.06 -9.27 -2.03
C ASP A 179 13.66 -10.38 -2.90
N GLY A 180 14.12 -11.48 -2.29
CA GLY A 180 14.67 -12.61 -3.04
C GLY A 180 13.67 -13.23 -4.02
N HIS A 181 12.38 -13.24 -3.69
CA HIS A 181 11.33 -13.75 -4.58
C HIS A 181 10.92 -12.75 -5.67
N THR A 182 11.36 -11.50 -5.57
CA THR A 182 11.12 -10.50 -6.62
C THR A 182 12.15 -10.55 -7.75
N LEU A 183 13.37 -11.04 -7.46
CA LEU A 183 14.49 -11.07 -8.40
C LEU A 183 14.18 -11.73 -9.74
N PRO A 184 13.49 -12.88 -9.83
CA PRO A 184 13.20 -13.50 -11.13
C PRO A 184 12.43 -12.56 -12.07
N LYS A 185 11.43 -11.86 -11.54
CA LYS A 185 10.63 -10.89 -12.30
C LYS A 185 11.43 -9.67 -12.71
N VAL A 186 12.33 -9.21 -11.84
CA VAL A 186 13.23 -8.09 -12.14
C VAL A 186 14.16 -8.46 -13.30
N LEU A 187 14.78 -9.64 -13.24
CA LEU A 187 15.72 -10.12 -14.24
C LEU A 187 15.05 -10.42 -15.58
N GLU A 188 13.85 -10.98 -15.57
CA GLU A 188 13.02 -11.15 -16.76
C GLU A 188 12.77 -9.80 -17.45
N GLN A 189 12.44 -8.75 -16.67
CA GLN A 189 12.25 -7.41 -17.20
C GLN A 189 13.55 -6.80 -17.74
N VAL A 190 14.69 -7.05 -17.11
CA VAL A 190 16.00 -6.65 -17.65
C VAL A 190 16.22 -7.29 -19.01
N GLY A 191 15.99 -8.60 -19.13
CA GLY A 191 16.14 -9.34 -20.39
C GLY A 191 15.24 -8.77 -21.49
N ARG A 192 13.98 -8.49 -21.15
CA ARG A 192 12.99 -7.92 -22.07
C ARG A 192 13.34 -6.49 -22.53
N LEU A 193 13.86 -5.65 -21.64
CA LEU A 193 14.18 -4.25 -21.98
C LEU A 193 15.55 -4.08 -22.64
N THR A 194 16.50 -4.95 -22.34
CA THR A 194 17.88 -4.88 -22.89
C THR A 194 18.10 -5.81 -24.08
N ASN A 195 17.15 -6.71 -24.36
CA ASN A 195 17.28 -7.83 -25.31
C ASN A 195 18.54 -8.68 -25.08
N LYS A 196 18.97 -8.82 -23.82
CA LYS A 196 20.15 -9.59 -23.42
C LYS A 196 19.94 -10.31 -22.10
N ALA A 197 20.47 -11.51 -21.99
CA ALA A 197 20.54 -12.20 -20.71
C ALA A 197 21.58 -11.55 -19.79
N THR A 198 21.18 -11.27 -18.55
CA THR A 198 22.06 -10.83 -17.47
C THR A 198 23.07 -11.93 -17.13
N LYS A 199 24.36 -11.60 -17.10
CA LYS A 199 25.44 -12.53 -16.72
C LYS A 199 25.63 -12.57 -15.20
N THR A 200 25.66 -11.42 -14.55
CA THR A 200 25.76 -11.31 -13.09
C THR A 200 24.83 -10.23 -12.57
N ALA A 201 24.28 -10.46 -11.38
CA ALA A 201 23.45 -9.52 -10.66
C ALA A 201 24.00 -9.39 -9.24
N THR A 202 24.45 -8.19 -8.88
CA THR A 202 24.83 -7.85 -7.51
C THR A 202 23.59 -7.38 -6.76
N VAL A 203 23.41 -7.92 -5.56
CA VAL A 203 22.26 -7.67 -4.69
C VAL A 203 22.74 -7.52 -3.24
N ASP A 204 21.95 -6.84 -2.43
CA ASP A 204 22.18 -6.77 -0.98
C ASP A 204 22.25 -8.16 -0.34
N ARG A 205 23.08 -8.30 0.70
CA ARG A 205 23.26 -9.55 1.46
C ARG A 205 21.95 -10.09 2.04
N GLY A 206 21.00 -9.22 2.36
CA GLY A 206 19.70 -9.59 2.89
C GLY A 206 18.80 -10.32 1.88
N ILE A 207 19.17 -10.32 0.59
CA ILE A 207 18.43 -10.91 -0.51
C ILE A 207 18.95 -12.33 -0.78
N LYS A 208 18.26 -13.33 -0.24
CA LYS A 208 18.57 -14.74 -0.49
C LYS A 208 17.92 -15.19 -1.78
N ALA A 209 18.71 -15.25 -2.85
CA ALA A 209 18.27 -15.79 -4.14
C ALA A 209 18.34 -17.32 -4.16
N SER A 210 17.37 -17.96 -4.80
CA SER A 210 17.42 -19.39 -5.12
C SER A 210 18.39 -19.63 -6.29
N LYS A 211 19.64 -19.98 -5.96
CA LYS A 211 20.68 -20.68 -6.76
C LYS A 211 21.09 -20.16 -8.15
N LEU A 212 20.57 -19.06 -8.68
CA LEU A 212 21.04 -18.51 -9.97
C LEU A 212 21.49 -17.04 -9.80
N LEU A 213 22.78 -16.82 -10.08
CA LEU A 213 23.54 -15.56 -10.24
C LEU A 213 24.63 -15.34 -9.18
N VAL A 214 25.86 -15.21 -9.67
CA VAL A 214 27.09 -15.06 -8.88
C VAL A 214 27.03 -13.75 -8.09
N ILE A 215 27.01 -13.90 -6.76
CA ILE A 215 26.98 -12.85 -5.75
C ILE A 215 28.41 -12.34 -5.56
N HIS A 216 28.73 -11.13 -6.02
CA HIS A 216 29.93 -10.44 -5.54
C HIS A 216 29.58 -9.76 -4.21
N LYS A 217 30.24 -10.25 -3.15
CA LYS A 217 30.09 -9.81 -1.77
C LYS A 217 30.80 -8.47 -1.57
N TYR A 218 30.12 -7.53 -0.94
CA TYR A 218 30.76 -6.50 -0.12
C TYR A 218 30.33 -6.74 1.34
#